data_AF-A0A7C2H3R0-F1
#
_entry.id   AF-A0A7C2H3R0-F1
#
_cell.length_a   1.000
_cell.length_b   1.000
_cell.length_c   1.000
_cell.angle_alpha   90.00
_cell.angle_beta   90.00
_cell.angle_gamma   90.00
#
_symmetry.space_group_name_H-M   'P 1'
#
loop_
_entity.id
_entity.type
_entity.pdbx_description
1 polymer ?
#
loop_
_entity_poly.entity_id
_entity_poly.type
_entity_poly.pdbx_seq_one_letter_code
_entity_poly.pdbx_strand_id
1 'polypeptide(L)'
;MRTRHLIAALAAALLAAACGRLRAPAEGGIPHPTGPDDLVLRVATGGGFVPPAYAFRELPSFSLYGDGRLIRPGATIEIYPGPALPGLYVTRISEEGVQAILARAREAGLLGPDRRLDWPVVADAPWTTFTVAAGGVSHVVSAYALGFEEGTEGGLPPGVTEEEAAARRELAAFLRALGDLRGWLPTGAVGPEEPYEPHALRVLVEPWREA
;
A
#
# COMPACT_ATOMS: atom_id res chain seq x y z
N MET A 1 10.06 -30.24 40.74
CA MET A 1 10.45 -28.86 40.35
C MET A 1 11.03 -28.75 38.94
N ARG A 2 11.89 -29.68 38.47
CA ARG A 2 12.46 -29.67 37.11
C ARG A 2 11.46 -29.66 35.94
N THR A 3 10.32 -30.35 36.06
CA THR A 3 9.29 -30.45 35.00
C THR A 3 8.45 -29.19 34.82
N ARG A 4 8.31 -28.35 35.85
CA ARG A 4 7.59 -27.07 35.76
C ARG A 4 8.39 -25.98 35.02
N HIS A 5 9.72 -26.05 35.08
CA HIS A 5 10.60 -25.14 34.34
C HIS A 5 10.68 -25.46 32.84
N LEU A 6 10.51 -26.74 32.46
CA LEU A 6 10.49 -27.16 31.05
C LEU A 6 9.23 -26.69 30.31
N ILE A 7 8.06 -26.67 30.98
CA ILE A 7 6.81 -26.20 30.38
C ILE A 7 6.82 -24.67 30.20
N ALA A 8 7.38 -23.93 31.15
CA ALA A 8 7.51 -22.47 31.07
C ALA A 8 8.46 -22.03 29.94
N ALA A 9 9.57 -22.76 29.72
CA ALA A 9 10.51 -22.47 28.64
C ALA A 9 9.92 -22.75 27.25
N LEU A 10 9.09 -23.79 27.12
CA LEU A 10 8.44 -24.13 25.84
C LEU A 10 7.35 -23.12 25.47
N ALA A 11 6.59 -22.61 26.45
CA ALA A 11 5.57 -21.58 26.23
C ALA A 11 6.17 -20.22 25.83
N ALA A 12 7.34 -19.86 26.39
CA ALA A 12 8.06 -18.64 25.99
C ALA A 12 8.66 -18.73 24.58
N ALA A 13 9.08 -19.92 24.14
CA ALA A 13 9.59 -20.13 22.78
C ALA A 13 8.46 -20.15 21.71
N LEU A 14 7.26 -20.60 22.07
CA LEU A 14 6.10 -20.61 21.18
C LEU A 14 5.45 -19.22 21.00
N LEU A 15 5.55 -18.33 21.99
CA LEU A 15 5.06 -16.94 21.88
C LEU A 15 5.96 -16.03 21.02
N ALA A 16 7.25 -16.36 20.87
CA ALA A 16 8.18 -15.59 20.04
C ALA A 16 8.10 -15.90 18.53
N ALA A 17 7.42 -16.99 18.15
CA ALA A 17 7.32 -17.42 16.76
C ALA A 17 6.13 -16.81 15.98
N ALA A 18 5.24 -16.07 16.65
CA ALA A 18 4.02 -15.52 16.06
C ALA A 18 4.11 -14.02 15.68
N CYS A 19 5.22 -13.34 16.02
CA CYS A 19 5.49 -12.00 15.52
C CYS A 19 6.28 -12.13 14.22
N GLY A 20 5.74 -11.58 13.12
CA GLY A 20 6.45 -11.47 11.84
C GLY A 20 7.89 -11.03 12.08
N ARG A 21 8.84 -11.76 11.48
CA ARG A 21 10.27 -11.50 11.71
C ARG A 21 10.56 -10.10 11.17
N LEU A 22 10.83 -9.17 12.08
CA LEU A 22 11.38 -7.88 11.73
C LEU A 22 12.87 -8.09 11.46
N ARG A 23 13.36 -7.60 10.33
CA ARG A 23 14.79 -7.54 10.08
C ARG A 23 15.34 -6.28 10.73
N ALA A 24 16.36 -6.46 11.56
CA ALA A 24 17.21 -5.34 11.93
C ALA A 24 17.93 -4.88 10.65
N PRO A 25 17.73 -3.63 10.22
CA PRO A 25 18.38 -3.12 9.03
C PRO A 25 19.91 -3.03 9.26
N ALA A 26 20.68 -2.93 8.18
CA ALA A 26 22.04 -2.40 8.28
C ALA A 26 21.99 -1.02 8.98
N GLU A 27 23.09 -0.58 9.61
CA GLU A 27 23.10 0.67 10.39
C GLU A 27 22.42 1.81 9.64
N GLY A 28 21.32 2.34 10.22
CA GLY A 28 20.56 3.47 9.67
C GLY A 28 19.32 3.15 8.84
N GLY A 29 19.02 1.88 8.53
CA GLY A 29 17.77 1.55 7.81
C GLY A 29 16.51 1.58 8.70
N ILE A 30 15.35 1.48 8.07
CA ILE A 30 14.03 1.43 8.71
C ILE A 30 13.64 -0.04 8.90
N PRO A 31 13.43 -0.52 10.14
CA PRO A 31 12.97 -1.89 10.36
C PRO A 31 11.61 -2.11 9.70
N HIS A 32 11.43 -3.24 9.00
CA HIS A 32 10.15 -3.61 8.40
C HIS A 32 9.94 -5.13 8.48
N PRO A 33 8.70 -5.61 8.28
CA PRO A 33 8.42 -7.03 8.17
C PRO A 33 9.15 -7.66 6.97
N THR A 34 9.63 -8.89 7.11
CA THR A 34 10.39 -9.58 6.04
C THR A 34 9.80 -10.90 5.59
N GLY A 35 8.67 -11.33 6.16
CA GLY A 35 7.97 -12.51 5.69
C GLY A 35 7.45 -12.31 4.25
N PRO A 36 7.33 -13.39 3.47
CA PRO A 36 6.83 -13.30 2.10
C PRO A 36 5.40 -12.76 2.03
N ASP A 37 4.58 -13.03 3.03
CA ASP A 37 3.19 -12.55 3.09
C ASP A 37 3.02 -11.35 4.03
N ASP A 38 4.13 -10.82 4.57
CA ASP A 38 4.09 -9.63 5.41
C ASP A 38 4.04 -8.39 4.52
N LEU A 39 3.03 -7.54 4.71
CA LEU A 39 2.92 -6.29 3.97
C LEU A 39 3.94 -5.28 4.47
N VAL A 40 4.62 -4.58 3.54
CA VAL A 40 5.50 -3.42 3.84
C VAL A 40 4.81 -2.11 3.45
N LEU A 41 4.29 -2.03 2.23
CA LEU A 41 3.57 -0.86 1.72
C LEU A 41 2.42 -1.29 0.83
N ARG A 42 1.21 -0.78 1.09
CA ARG A 42 0.06 -0.88 0.19
C ARG A 42 -0.47 0.50 -0.15
N VAL A 43 -0.84 0.68 -1.41
CA VAL A 43 -1.65 1.81 -1.86
C VAL A 43 -2.90 1.27 -2.53
N ALA A 44 -4.05 1.70 -2.04
CA ALA A 44 -5.35 1.35 -2.61
C ALA A 44 -6.16 2.62 -2.83
N THR A 45 -6.78 2.74 -4.00
CA THR A 45 -7.73 3.80 -4.31
C THR A 45 -9.09 3.16 -4.52
N GLY A 46 -10.09 3.60 -3.76
CA GLY A 46 -11.41 2.99 -3.80
C GLY A 46 -12.42 3.69 -2.90
N GLY A 47 -13.59 3.08 -2.80
CA GLY A 47 -14.74 3.63 -2.09
C GLY A 47 -15.58 4.58 -2.96
N GLY A 48 -16.30 5.50 -2.32
CA GLY A 48 -17.32 6.32 -3.00
C GLY A 48 -18.62 5.56 -3.23
N PHE A 49 -19.45 6.05 -4.14
CA PHE A 49 -20.79 5.49 -4.41
C PHE A 49 -20.78 4.58 -5.66
N VAL A 50 -20.05 3.46 -5.57
CA VAL A 50 -19.93 2.46 -6.65
C VAL A 50 -20.79 1.22 -6.38
N PRO A 51 -21.24 0.48 -7.42
CA PRO A 51 -21.96 -0.78 -7.22
C PRO A 51 -21.14 -1.81 -6.42
N PRO A 52 -21.78 -2.68 -5.61
CA PRO A 52 -21.07 -3.69 -4.82
C PRO A 52 -20.13 -4.59 -5.64
N ALA A 53 -20.55 -4.99 -6.85
CA ALA A 53 -19.73 -5.77 -7.76
C ALA A 53 -18.47 -5.01 -8.24
N TYR A 54 -18.54 -3.68 -8.35
CA TYR A 54 -17.38 -2.84 -8.65
C TYR A 54 -16.43 -2.77 -7.46
N ALA A 55 -16.93 -2.50 -6.26
CA ALA A 55 -16.13 -2.46 -5.05
C ALA A 55 -15.42 -3.80 -4.77
N PHE A 56 -16.09 -4.93 -5.05
CA PHE A 56 -15.52 -6.26 -4.85
C PHE A 56 -14.27 -6.53 -5.71
N ARG A 57 -14.19 -5.94 -6.91
CA ARG A 57 -13.07 -6.14 -7.84
C ARG A 57 -12.00 -5.05 -7.76
N GLU A 58 -12.12 -4.08 -6.85
CA GLU A 58 -11.09 -3.07 -6.64
C GLU A 58 -9.81 -3.72 -6.10
N LEU A 59 -8.71 -3.54 -6.82
CA LEU A 59 -7.40 -4.05 -6.45
C LEU A 59 -6.51 -2.89 -5.99
N PRO A 60 -5.63 -3.10 -5.00
CA PRO A 60 -4.59 -2.13 -4.68
C PRO A 60 -3.73 -1.83 -5.91
N SER A 61 -3.43 -0.56 -6.15
CA SER A 61 -2.53 -0.14 -7.24
C SER A 61 -1.05 -0.44 -6.95
N PHE A 62 -0.74 -0.72 -5.69
CA PHE A 62 0.61 -1.04 -5.22
C PHE A 62 0.53 -1.95 -3.99
N SER A 63 1.26 -3.07 -3.99
CA SER A 63 1.48 -3.90 -2.79
C SER A 63 2.90 -4.45 -2.78
N LEU A 64 3.72 -3.96 -1.85
CA LEU A 64 5.08 -4.41 -1.58
C LEU A 64 5.08 -5.26 -0.32
N TYR A 65 5.64 -6.47 -0.43
CA TYR A 65 5.77 -7.44 0.66
C TYR A 65 7.20 -7.53 1.18
N GLY A 66 7.36 -8.12 2.36
CA GLY A 66 8.62 -8.20 3.11
C GLY A 66 9.74 -8.97 2.42
N ASP A 67 9.40 -9.85 1.48
CA ASP A 67 10.37 -10.55 0.62
C ASP A 67 10.72 -9.77 -0.66
N GLY A 68 10.34 -8.50 -0.74
CA GLY A 68 10.59 -7.62 -1.88
C GLY A 68 9.68 -7.87 -3.08
N ARG A 69 8.64 -8.71 -2.97
CA ARG A 69 7.64 -8.82 -4.04
C ARG A 69 6.80 -7.56 -4.10
N LEU A 70 6.85 -6.87 -5.23
CA LEU A 70 5.92 -5.81 -5.59
C LEU A 70 4.88 -6.37 -6.57
N ILE A 71 3.61 -6.34 -6.20
CA ILE A 71 2.48 -6.73 -7.06
C ILE A 71 1.67 -5.50 -7.44
N ARG A 72 1.35 -5.34 -8.73
CA ARG A 72 0.55 -4.24 -9.27
C ARG A 72 -0.36 -4.69 -10.42
N PRO A 73 -1.50 -4.03 -10.64
CA PRO A 73 -2.26 -4.17 -11.87
C PRO A 73 -1.45 -3.69 -13.07
N GLY A 74 -1.57 -4.41 -14.19
CA GLY A 74 -1.01 -4.00 -15.46
C GLY A 74 -1.87 -3.00 -16.21
N ALA A 75 -1.31 -2.46 -17.30
CA ALA A 75 -2.07 -1.63 -18.22
C ALA A 75 -3.26 -2.42 -18.81
N THR A 76 -4.44 -1.81 -18.79
CA THR A 76 -5.67 -2.36 -19.37
C THR A 76 -6.14 -1.41 -20.47
N ILE A 77 -6.48 -1.97 -21.63
CA ILE A 77 -7.08 -1.20 -22.72
C ILE A 77 -8.54 -0.89 -22.39
N GLU A 78 -9.03 0.29 -22.77
CA GLU A 78 -10.39 0.76 -22.48
C GLU A 78 -11.46 0.10 -23.37
N ILE A 79 -11.52 -1.24 -23.35
CA ILE A 79 -12.56 -2.04 -23.99
C ILE A 79 -13.45 -2.64 -22.91
N TYR A 80 -14.76 -2.43 -23.02
CA TYR A 80 -15.72 -2.80 -21.99
C TYR A 80 -16.73 -3.87 -22.46
N PRO A 81 -16.99 -4.89 -21.63
CA PRO A 81 -16.36 -5.17 -20.33
C PRO A 81 -14.92 -5.70 -20.48
N GLY A 82 -14.04 -5.30 -19.57
CA GLY A 82 -12.69 -5.85 -19.48
C GLY A 82 -12.67 -7.32 -19.02
N PRO A 83 -11.52 -8.00 -19.08
CA PRO A 83 -11.37 -9.37 -18.60
C PRO A 83 -11.82 -9.53 -17.13
N ALA A 84 -12.43 -10.66 -16.82
CA ALA A 84 -12.90 -10.96 -15.45
C ALA A 84 -11.74 -11.05 -14.44
N LEU A 85 -10.56 -11.51 -14.88
CA LEU A 85 -9.32 -11.48 -14.13
C LEU A 85 -8.39 -10.44 -14.76
N PRO A 86 -8.14 -9.29 -14.11
CA PRO A 86 -7.20 -8.31 -14.63
C PRO A 86 -5.77 -8.85 -14.61
N GLY A 87 -4.95 -8.41 -15.57
CA GLY A 87 -3.53 -8.72 -15.56
C GLY A 87 -2.86 -8.14 -14.33
N LEU A 88 -2.22 -9.00 -13.53
CA LEU A 88 -1.38 -8.61 -12.42
C LEU A 88 0.07 -8.91 -12.77
N TYR A 89 0.98 -8.05 -12.34
CA TYR A 89 2.40 -8.21 -12.54
C TYR A 89 3.12 -8.21 -11.20
N VAL A 90 4.18 -9.00 -11.11
CA VAL A 90 5.10 -9.06 -9.98
C VAL A 90 6.48 -8.61 -10.42
N THR A 91 7.14 -7.84 -9.56
CA THR A 91 8.53 -7.43 -9.73
C THR A 91 9.27 -7.62 -8.41
N ARG A 92 10.53 -8.02 -8.46
CA ARG A 92 11.40 -8.08 -7.27
C ARG A 92 12.06 -6.73 -7.03
N ILE A 93 11.92 -6.23 -5.80
CA ILE A 93 12.59 -5.04 -5.30
C ILE A 93 13.70 -5.49 -4.36
N SER A 94 14.93 -5.01 -4.58
CA SER A 94 16.06 -5.29 -3.68
C SER A 94 15.82 -4.67 -2.30
N GLU A 95 16.52 -5.15 -1.28
CA GLU A 95 16.45 -4.57 0.07
C GLU A 95 16.77 -3.07 0.06
N GLU A 96 17.79 -2.65 -0.70
CA GLU A 96 18.16 -1.25 -0.85
C GLU A 96 17.01 -0.43 -1.48
N GLY A 97 16.29 -1.02 -2.43
CA GLY A 97 15.08 -0.43 -3.01
C GLY A 97 13.93 -0.31 -2.00
N VAL A 98 13.70 -1.35 -1.20
CA VAL A 98 12.67 -1.32 -0.12
C VAL A 98 12.99 -0.22 0.88
N GLN A 99 14.25 -0.09 1.30
CA GLN A 99 14.68 0.97 2.21
C GLN A 99 14.51 2.36 1.62
N ALA A 100 14.82 2.56 0.33
CA ALA A 100 14.59 3.83 -0.36
C ALA A 100 13.08 4.17 -0.43
N ILE A 101 12.21 3.18 -0.67
CA ILE A 101 10.75 3.34 -0.60
C ILE A 101 10.29 3.75 0.79
N LEU A 102 10.76 3.08 1.84
CA LEU A 102 10.39 3.42 3.22
C LEU A 102 10.92 4.80 3.63
N ALA A 103 12.12 5.18 3.20
CA ALA A 103 12.68 6.50 3.44
C ALA A 103 11.81 7.59 2.79
N ARG A 104 11.40 7.39 1.55
CA ARG A 104 10.52 8.34 0.84
C ARG A 104 9.10 8.35 1.42
N ALA A 105 8.60 7.21 1.90
CA ALA A 105 7.34 7.13 2.64
C ALA A 105 7.41 7.95 3.94
N ARG A 106 8.53 7.88 4.66
CA ARG A 106 8.77 8.70 5.86
C ARG A 106 8.78 10.19 5.55
N GLU A 107 9.46 10.60 4.47
CA GLU A 107 9.46 11.99 3.98
C GLU A 107 8.04 12.47 3.65
N ALA A 108 7.22 11.60 3.07
CA ALA A 108 5.80 11.89 2.79
C ALA A 108 4.88 11.85 4.04
N GLY A 109 5.44 11.65 5.24
CA GLY A 109 4.70 11.63 6.49
C GLY A 109 3.96 10.31 6.79
N LEU A 110 4.20 9.25 6.02
CA LEU A 110 3.48 7.96 6.15
C LEU A 110 3.93 7.10 7.34
N LEU A 111 5.00 7.48 8.03
CA LEU A 111 5.47 6.82 9.26
C LEU A 111 5.09 7.64 10.52
N GLY A 112 4.27 8.68 10.36
CA GLY A 112 3.68 9.45 11.45
C GLY A 112 2.39 8.82 11.99
N PRO A 113 1.62 9.56 12.82
CA PRO A 113 0.30 9.11 13.26
C PRO A 113 -0.64 8.82 12.11
N ASP A 114 -1.61 7.93 12.33
CA ASP A 114 -2.69 7.69 11.39
C ASP A 114 -3.48 8.97 11.12
N ARG A 115 -3.80 9.23 9.85
CA ARG A 115 -4.47 10.47 9.43
C ARG A 115 -5.45 10.24 8.31
N ARG A 116 -6.51 11.04 8.30
CA ARG A 116 -7.43 11.19 7.18
C ARG A 116 -7.39 12.64 6.73
N LEU A 117 -7.12 12.87 5.46
CA LEU A 117 -7.01 14.19 4.85
C LEU A 117 -8.19 14.39 3.91
N ASP A 118 -9.12 15.24 4.30
CA ASP A 118 -10.31 15.55 3.50
C ASP A 118 -10.00 16.59 2.41
N TRP A 119 -10.94 16.73 1.46
CA TRP A 119 -10.93 17.79 0.45
C TRP A 119 -12.37 18.16 0.08
N PRO A 120 -13.02 19.02 0.87
CA PRO A 120 -14.49 19.13 0.90
C PRO A 120 -15.12 19.77 -0.34
N VAL A 121 -14.31 20.33 -1.24
CA VAL A 121 -14.78 20.96 -2.49
C VAL A 121 -14.93 19.97 -3.65
N VAL A 122 -14.48 18.72 -3.47
CA VAL A 122 -14.71 17.64 -4.42
C VAL A 122 -15.80 16.74 -3.86
N ALA A 123 -16.68 16.26 -4.74
CA ALA A 123 -17.71 15.29 -4.41
C ALA A 123 -17.46 13.99 -5.18
N ASP A 124 -17.97 12.88 -4.63
CA ASP A 124 -17.98 11.55 -5.26
C ASP A 124 -16.63 11.02 -5.77
N ALA A 125 -15.52 11.54 -5.25
CA ALA A 125 -14.18 11.04 -5.52
C ALA A 125 -13.80 9.86 -4.60
N PRO A 126 -12.82 9.03 -4.99
CA PRO A 126 -12.35 7.94 -4.14
C PRO A 126 -11.42 8.44 -3.02
N TRP A 127 -11.18 7.56 -2.05
CA TRP A 127 -10.08 7.69 -1.10
C TRP A 127 -8.85 6.98 -1.64
N THR A 128 -7.69 7.64 -1.60
CA THR A 128 -6.39 6.96 -1.74
C THR A 128 -5.85 6.68 -0.34
N THR A 129 -5.69 5.40 -0.01
CA THR A 129 -5.21 4.93 1.30
C THR A 129 -3.84 4.31 1.16
N PHE A 130 -2.90 4.79 1.98
CA PHE A 130 -1.55 4.27 2.15
C PHE A 130 -1.50 3.49 3.46
N THR A 131 -1.02 2.25 3.40
CA THR A 131 -0.75 1.43 4.58
C THR A 131 0.73 1.07 4.59
N VAL A 132 1.46 1.46 5.63
CA VAL A 132 2.90 1.21 5.76
C VAL A 132 3.19 0.47 7.04
N ALA A 133 3.86 -0.67 6.95
CA ALA A 133 4.33 -1.41 8.12
C ALA A 133 5.84 -1.20 8.29
N ALA A 134 6.23 -0.48 9.34
CA ALA A 134 7.60 -0.14 9.66
C ALA A 134 7.78 0.06 11.17
N GLY A 135 8.97 -0.21 11.70
CA GLY A 135 9.27 -0.04 13.13
C GLY A 135 8.42 -0.93 14.06
N GLY A 136 7.84 -2.01 13.54
CA GLY A 136 6.89 -2.85 14.28
C GLY A 136 5.48 -2.26 14.42
N VAL A 137 5.19 -1.18 13.72
CA VAL A 137 3.89 -0.49 13.72
C VAL A 137 3.33 -0.46 12.30
N SER A 138 2.00 -0.53 12.19
CA SER A 138 1.27 -0.30 10.94
C SER A 138 0.68 1.10 10.97
N HIS A 139 1.02 1.92 9.99
CA HIS A 139 0.55 3.29 9.82
C HIS A 139 -0.44 3.35 8.66
N VAL A 140 -1.53 4.08 8.84
CA VAL A 140 -2.57 4.28 7.83
C VAL A 140 -2.84 5.76 7.62
N VAL A 141 -2.54 6.25 6.42
CA VAL A 141 -2.86 7.61 5.99
C VAL A 141 -3.74 7.53 4.76
N SER A 142 -4.87 8.23 4.76
CA SER A 142 -5.77 8.28 3.61
C SER A 142 -6.09 9.71 3.22
N ALA A 143 -6.10 10.00 1.93
CA ALA A 143 -6.49 11.29 1.38
C ALA A 143 -7.69 11.15 0.43
N TYR A 144 -8.75 11.89 0.70
CA TYR A 144 -9.92 11.97 -0.18
C TYR A 144 -9.59 12.80 -1.42
N ALA A 145 -10.00 12.36 -2.61
CA ALA A 145 -9.78 13.09 -3.86
C ALA A 145 -8.32 13.50 -4.11
N LEU A 146 -7.36 12.64 -3.75
CA LEU A 146 -5.94 12.93 -3.93
C LEU A 146 -5.61 13.13 -5.41
N GLY A 147 -5.02 14.28 -5.77
CA GLY A 147 -4.70 14.64 -7.16
C GLY A 147 -5.76 15.52 -7.85
N PHE A 148 -6.87 15.85 -7.18
CA PHE A 148 -7.94 16.71 -7.71
C PHE A 148 -7.83 18.16 -7.19
N GLU A 149 -6.66 18.55 -6.67
CA GLU A 149 -6.45 19.91 -6.13
C GLU A 149 -6.31 20.97 -7.25
N GLU A 150 -5.91 20.57 -8.46
CA GLU A 150 -5.88 21.43 -9.65
C GLU A 150 -7.31 21.71 -10.13
N GLY A 151 -7.95 22.71 -9.51
CA GLY A 151 -9.33 23.10 -9.80
C GLY A 151 -9.98 23.94 -8.70
N THR A 152 -9.32 24.07 -7.55
CA THR A 152 -9.79 24.93 -6.46
C THR A 152 -9.44 26.40 -6.75
N GLU A 153 -10.33 27.09 -7.48
CA GLU A 153 -10.24 28.53 -7.63
C GLU A 153 -10.39 29.22 -6.26
N GLY A 154 -9.45 30.12 -5.91
CA GLY A 154 -9.57 30.96 -4.71
C GLY A 154 -8.80 30.54 -3.45
N GLY A 155 -7.92 29.54 -3.54
CA GLY A 155 -7.04 29.14 -2.42
C GLY A 155 -7.47 27.83 -1.77
N LEU A 156 -7.14 27.63 -0.49
CA LEU A 156 -7.47 26.40 0.22
C LEU A 156 -8.99 26.25 0.44
N PRO A 157 -9.52 25.01 0.35
CA PRO A 157 -10.89 24.74 0.72
C PRO A 157 -11.22 25.17 2.16
N PRO A 158 -12.48 25.55 2.46
CA PRO A 158 -12.89 25.85 3.82
C PRO A 158 -12.57 24.70 4.78
N GLY A 159 -11.94 25.03 5.92
CA GLY A 159 -11.57 24.05 6.95
C GLY A 159 -10.31 23.25 6.66
N VAL A 160 -9.66 23.43 5.50
CA VAL A 160 -8.36 22.81 5.20
C VAL A 160 -7.24 23.77 5.60
N THR A 161 -6.27 23.25 6.33
CA THR A 161 -5.06 23.99 6.73
C THR A 161 -3.95 23.90 5.68
N GLU A 162 -3.00 24.85 5.72
CA GLU A 162 -1.79 24.80 4.88
C GLU A 162 -0.95 23.55 5.13
N GLU A 163 -0.92 23.06 6.38
CA GLU A 163 -0.23 21.82 6.74
C GLU A 163 -0.88 20.61 6.06
N GLU A 164 -2.21 20.50 6.09
CA GLU A 164 -2.94 19.43 5.41
C GLU A 164 -2.75 19.51 3.89
N ALA A 165 -2.82 20.70 3.32
CA ALA A 165 -2.56 20.90 1.90
C ALA A 165 -1.12 20.50 1.51
N ALA A 166 -0.13 20.82 2.35
CA ALA A 166 1.25 20.40 2.15
C ALA A 166 1.40 18.88 2.26
N ALA A 167 0.82 18.25 3.27
CA ALA A 167 0.84 16.80 3.44
C ALA A 167 0.22 16.10 2.22
N ARG A 168 -0.90 16.59 1.69
CA ARG A 168 -1.52 16.06 0.47
C ARG A 168 -0.60 16.17 -0.75
N ARG A 169 0.12 17.29 -0.92
CA ARG A 169 1.10 17.44 -2.01
C ARG A 169 2.22 16.40 -1.90
N GLU A 170 2.72 16.14 -0.70
CA GLU A 170 3.73 15.11 -0.46
C GLU A 170 3.20 13.69 -0.76
N LEU A 171 1.97 13.37 -0.34
CA LEU A 171 1.33 12.10 -0.69
C LEU A 171 1.16 11.93 -2.21
N ALA A 172 0.74 12.98 -2.91
CA ALA A 172 0.59 12.96 -4.36
C ALA A 172 1.96 12.80 -5.06
N ALA A 173 3.00 13.47 -4.56
CA ALA A 173 4.36 13.33 -5.09
C ALA A 173 4.93 11.92 -4.85
N PHE A 174 4.66 11.34 -3.67
CA PHE A 174 5.04 9.96 -3.37
C PHE A 174 4.31 8.98 -4.29
N LEU A 175 2.99 9.12 -4.46
CA LEU A 175 2.20 8.28 -5.36
C LEU A 175 2.73 8.32 -6.81
N ARG A 176 3.06 9.51 -7.33
CA ARG A 176 3.69 9.66 -8.65
C ARG A 176 5.04 8.95 -8.72
N ALA A 177 5.89 9.09 -7.69
CA ALA A 177 7.18 8.42 -7.64
C ALA A 177 7.04 6.89 -7.64
N LEU A 178 6.02 6.32 -6.99
CA LEU A 178 5.74 4.90 -7.07
C LEU A 178 5.38 4.44 -8.50
N GLY A 179 4.89 5.34 -9.35
CA GLY A 179 4.63 5.08 -10.78
C GLY A 179 5.90 4.86 -11.63
N ASP A 180 7.04 5.43 -11.22
CA ASP A 180 8.31 5.34 -11.95
C ASP A 180 9.46 4.96 -10.99
N LEU A 181 9.44 3.72 -10.49
CA LEU A 181 10.45 3.25 -9.54
C LEU A 181 11.87 3.28 -10.12
N ARG A 182 12.04 2.97 -11.41
CA ARG A 182 13.37 2.93 -12.05
C ARG A 182 13.97 4.33 -12.21
N GLY A 183 13.15 5.37 -12.23
CA GLY A 183 13.61 6.76 -12.32
C GLY A 183 14.30 7.30 -11.07
N TRP A 184 14.12 6.70 -9.89
CA TRP A 184 14.67 7.23 -8.63
C TRP A 184 15.23 6.19 -7.65
N LEU A 185 14.89 4.90 -7.80
CA LEU A 185 15.53 3.86 -7.00
C LEU A 185 16.98 3.60 -7.43
N PRO A 186 17.82 3.06 -6.55
CA PRO A 186 19.18 2.66 -6.90
C PRO A 186 19.22 1.76 -8.14
N THR A 187 20.23 1.92 -8.98
CA THR A 187 20.42 1.09 -10.18
C THR A 187 20.45 -0.39 -9.82
N GLY A 188 19.62 -1.19 -10.50
CA GLY A 188 19.50 -2.63 -10.24
C GLY A 188 18.56 -3.01 -9.10
N ALA A 189 17.97 -2.04 -8.38
CA ALA A 189 17.02 -2.32 -7.31
C ALA A 189 15.67 -2.85 -7.80
N VAL A 190 15.33 -2.63 -9.07
CA VAL A 190 14.07 -3.08 -9.68
C VAL A 190 14.36 -4.19 -10.69
N GLY A 191 13.93 -5.40 -10.37
CA GLY A 191 14.06 -6.58 -11.23
C GLY A 191 13.21 -6.52 -12.50
N PRO A 192 13.19 -7.61 -13.29
CA PRO A 192 12.26 -7.75 -14.41
C PRO A 192 10.82 -7.82 -13.90
N GLU A 193 9.90 -7.41 -14.76
CA GLU A 193 8.46 -7.53 -14.53
C GLU A 193 7.95 -8.84 -15.14
N GLU A 194 7.17 -9.60 -14.38
CA GLU A 194 6.64 -10.91 -14.77
C GLU A 194 5.14 -10.97 -14.48
N PRO A 195 4.33 -11.74 -15.23
CA PRO A 195 2.95 -12.01 -14.88
C PRO A 195 2.85 -12.65 -13.49
N TYR A 196 1.92 -12.17 -12.67
CA TYR A 196 1.63 -12.76 -11.37
C TYR A 196 0.59 -13.87 -11.50
N GLU A 197 0.95 -15.07 -11.06
CA GLU A 197 0.07 -16.24 -11.04
C GLU A 197 -0.62 -16.38 -9.67
N PRO A 198 -1.93 -16.09 -9.55
CA PRO A 198 -2.64 -16.22 -8.29
C PRO A 198 -2.83 -17.69 -7.91
N HIS A 199 -2.52 -18.04 -6.65
CA HIS A 199 -2.73 -19.40 -6.12
C HIS A 199 -4.17 -19.66 -5.64
N ALA A 200 -4.96 -18.61 -5.45
CA ALA A 200 -6.35 -18.69 -5.02
C ALA A 200 -7.14 -17.49 -5.54
N LEU A 201 -8.43 -17.69 -5.76
CA LEU A 201 -9.37 -16.66 -6.18
C LEU A 201 -10.59 -16.66 -5.28
N ARG A 202 -11.12 -15.47 -4.98
CA ARG A 202 -12.42 -15.29 -4.37
C ARG A 202 -13.40 -14.83 -5.45
N VAL A 203 -14.56 -15.48 -5.52
CA VAL A 203 -15.58 -15.19 -6.54
C VAL A 203 -16.83 -14.64 -5.86
N LEU A 204 -17.39 -13.57 -6.44
CA LEU A 204 -18.73 -13.08 -6.13
C LEU A 204 -19.69 -13.63 -7.19
N VAL A 205 -20.75 -14.30 -6.76
CA VAL A 205 -21.76 -14.89 -7.64
C VAL A 205 -23.10 -14.26 -7.33
N GLU A 206 -23.75 -13.71 -8.35
CA GLU A 206 -25.07 -13.07 -8.25
C GLU A 206 -26.01 -13.64 -9.32
N PRO A 207 -27.33 -13.68 -9.07
CA PRO A 207 -28.30 -14.03 -10.10
C PRO A 207 -28.19 -13.08 -11.29
N TRP A 208 -28.31 -13.61 -12.51
CA TRP A 208 -28.40 -12.78 -13.71
C TRP A 208 -29.60 -11.83 -13.61
N ARG A 209 -29.37 -10.55 -13.90
CA ARG A 209 -30.42 -9.54 -14.06
C ARG A 209 -30.21 -8.85 -15.40
N GLU A 210 -31.27 -8.68 -16.17
CA GLU A 210 -31.24 -7.81 -17.35
C GLU A 210 -31.01 -6.37 -16.88
N ALA A 211 -30.17 -5.64 -17.63
CA ALA A 211 -29.80 -4.26 -17.36
C ALA A 211 -30.83 -3.27 -17.91
#